data_AF-Q95BN6-F1
#
_entry.id   AF-Q95BN6-F1
#
_cell.length_a   1.000
_cell.length_b   1.000
_cell.length_c   1.000
_cell.angle_alpha   90.00
_cell.angle_beta   90.00
_cell.angle_gamma   90.00
#
_symmetry.space_group_name_H-M   'P 1'
#
loop_
_entity.id
_entity.type
_entity.pdbx_description
1 polymer ?
#
loop_
_entity_poly.entity_id
_entity_poly.type
_entity_poly.pdbx_seq_one_letter_code
_entity_poly.pdbx_strand_id
1 'polypeptide(L)'
;FLSEACDLVFEAASKEKQFLIIGTNKYIADLVLRYAKKARCHYVNKKWLGGILTNWLTTETRINKLRDLEIEQKMDELKQIIIPKRNDIRLRKQLIHLQAYFGGIKYMTRLPDIVIILDQ
;
A
#
# COMPACT_ATOMS: atom_id res chain seq x y z
N PHE A 1 1.46 27.99 9.30
CA PHE A 1 1.08 26.90 8.38
C PHE A 1 1.99 25.68 8.45
N LEU A 2 3.24 25.71 7.97
CA LEU A 2 4.08 24.50 8.01
C LEU A 2 4.43 24.05 9.43
N SER A 3 4.79 25.01 10.32
CA SER A 3 5.08 24.69 11.73
C SER A 3 3.89 24.03 12.41
N GLU A 4 2.70 24.62 12.29
CA GLU A 4 1.47 24.08 12.90
C GLU A 4 1.12 22.69 12.36
N ALA A 5 1.33 22.45 11.06
CA ALA A 5 1.12 21.12 10.47
C ALA A 5 2.13 20.10 11.01
N CYS A 6 3.40 20.49 11.20
CA CYS A 6 4.41 19.64 11.83
C CYS A 6 4.05 19.33 13.28
N ASP A 7 3.57 20.32 14.05
CA ASP A 7 3.16 20.15 15.44
C ASP A 7 1.97 19.17 15.53
N LEU A 8 0.98 19.29 14.65
CA LEU A 8 -0.16 18.38 14.57
C LEU A 8 0.27 16.96 14.23
N VAL A 9 1.13 16.79 13.22
CA VAL A 9 1.66 15.46 12.83
C VAL A 9 2.46 14.85 13.97
N PHE A 10 3.24 15.64 14.70
CA PHE A 10 4.01 15.18 15.84
C PHE A 10 3.11 14.72 17.00
N GLU A 11 2.07 15.50 17.33
CA GLU A 11 1.09 15.14 18.36
C GLU A 11 0.31 13.88 17.96
N ALA A 12 -0.06 13.74 16.69
CA ALA A 12 -0.73 12.57 16.16
C ALA A 12 0.14 11.32 16.18
N ALA A 13 1.43 11.47 15.84
CA ALA A 13 2.41 10.38 15.91
C ALA A 13 2.60 9.90 17.36
N SER A 14 2.63 10.84 18.32
CA SER A 14 2.69 10.54 19.75
C SER A 14 1.47 9.76 20.26
N LYS A 15 0.34 9.83 19.54
CA LYS A 15 -0.91 9.10 19.83
C LYS A 15 -1.07 7.82 18.99
N GLU A 16 0.00 7.35 18.34
CA GLU A 16 0.02 6.13 17.50
C GLU A 16 -1.05 6.12 16.39
N LYS A 17 -1.38 7.31 15.88
CA LYS A 17 -2.31 7.46 14.76
C LYS A 17 -1.74 6.87 13.48
N GLN A 18 -2.64 6.42 12.60
CA GLN A 18 -2.28 5.84 11.32
C GLN A 18 -2.13 6.93 10.25
N PHE A 19 -1.00 6.91 9.56
CA PHE A 19 -0.66 7.88 8.51
C PHE A 19 -0.70 7.23 7.14
N LEU A 20 -1.28 7.94 6.18
CA LEU A 20 -1.27 7.59 4.76
C LEU A 20 -0.60 8.72 3.95
N ILE A 21 0.49 8.40 3.27
CA ILE A 21 1.22 9.35 2.42
C ILE A 21 0.91 9.08 0.94
N ILE A 22 0.38 10.07 0.25
CA ILE A 22 -0.06 9.97 -1.14
C ILE A 22 0.82 10.88 -2.00
N GLY A 23 1.36 10.34 -3.08
CA GLY A 23 2.03 11.12 -4.11
C GLY A 23 2.21 10.29 -5.37
N THR A 24 1.39 10.55 -6.39
CA THR A 24 1.33 9.74 -7.62
C THR A 24 2.17 10.30 -8.76
N ASN A 25 2.73 11.49 -8.60
CA ASN A 25 3.60 12.11 -9.59
C ASN A 25 4.87 11.28 -9.81
N LYS A 26 5.30 11.09 -11.06
CA LYS A 26 6.51 10.31 -11.39
C LYS A 26 7.76 10.84 -10.68
N TYR A 27 7.86 12.15 -10.46
CA TYR A 27 9.01 12.78 -9.79
C TYR A 27 9.00 12.55 -8.26
N ILE A 28 7.82 12.36 -7.67
CA ILE A 28 7.63 12.30 -6.20
C ILE A 28 7.37 10.86 -5.72
N ALA A 29 6.88 9.97 -6.59
CA ALA A 29 6.48 8.61 -6.26
C ALA A 29 7.59 7.79 -5.57
N ASP A 30 8.84 7.96 -6.01
CA ASP A 30 9.99 7.27 -5.40
C ASP A 30 10.38 7.89 -4.05
N LEU A 31 10.24 9.21 -3.91
CA LEU A 31 10.44 9.91 -2.64
C LEU A 31 9.38 9.47 -1.61
N VAL A 32 8.10 9.46 -1.98
CA VAL A 32 7.00 8.97 -1.13
C VAL A 32 7.28 7.56 -0.65
N LEU A 33 7.64 6.66 -1.57
CA LEU A 33 7.96 5.26 -1.25
C LEU A 33 9.08 5.16 -0.22
N ARG A 34 10.20 5.87 -0.45
CA ARG A 34 11.37 5.82 0.44
C ARG A 34 11.06 6.37 1.83
N TYR A 35 10.44 7.56 1.90
CA TYR A 35 10.19 8.22 3.18
C TYR A 35 9.06 7.56 3.97
N ALA A 36 7.99 7.11 3.32
CA ALA A 36 6.92 6.36 3.98
C ALA A 36 7.44 5.05 4.58
N LYS A 37 8.29 4.31 3.84
CA LYS A 37 8.93 3.10 4.38
C LYS A 37 9.86 3.40 5.55
N LYS A 38 10.66 4.48 5.48
CA LYS A 38 11.54 4.90 6.57
C LYS A 38 10.73 5.29 7.82
N ALA A 39 9.61 5.96 7.63
CA ALA A 39 8.70 6.37 8.70
C ALA A 39 7.73 5.25 9.16
N ARG A 40 7.75 4.08 8.51
CA ARG A 40 6.82 2.96 8.73
C ARG A 40 5.34 3.37 8.56
N CYS A 41 5.07 4.31 7.66
CA CYS A 41 3.72 4.75 7.32
C CYS A 41 3.22 4.04 6.06
N HIS A 42 1.90 4.03 5.88
CA HIS A 42 1.27 3.52 4.66
C HIS A 42 1.41 4.54 3.53
N TYR A 43 1.41 4.08 2.28
CA TYR A 43 1.59 4.96 1.13
C TYR A 43 0.84 4.56 -0.13
N VAL A 44 0.60 5.54 -1.00
CA VAL A 44 0.14 5.36 -2.38
C VAL A 44 1.03 6.17 -3.31
N ASN A 45 1.79 5.49 -4.17
CA ASN A 45 2.78 6.13 -5.04
C ASN A 45 2.54 5.90 -6.56
N LYS A 46 1.49 5.17 -6.94
CA LYS A 46 1.19 4.86 -8.35
C LYS A 46 -0.08 5.53 -8.83
N LYS A 47 -1.23 5.04 -8.37
CA LYS A 47 -2.53 5.60 -8.72
C LYS A 47 -3.43 5.55 -7.50
N TRP A 48 -4.09 6.66 -7.24
CA TRP A 48 -5.19 6.71 -6.30
C TRP A 48 -6.44 6.12 -6.95
N LEU A 49 -6.90 4.97 -6.47
CA LEU A 49 -8.18 4.42 -6.90
C LEU A 49 -9.29 5.11 -6.12
N GLY A 50 -10.27 5.67 -6.83
CA GLY A 50 -11.46 6.22 -6.20
C GLY A 50 -12.13 5.15 -5.33
N GLY A 51 -12.56 5.53 -4.13
CA GLY A 51 -13.19 4.60 -3.19
C GLY A 51 -12.24 3.97 -2.15
N ILE A 52 -10.92 4.21 -2.20
CA ILE A 52 -9.98 3.63 -1.21
C ILE A 52 -10.40 3.94 0.24
N LEU A 53 -10.75 5.20 0.53
CA LEU A 53 -11.14 5.63 1.87
C LEU A 53 -12.66 5.60 2.09
N THR A 54 -13.44 5.91 1.05
CA THR A 54 -14.91 6.02 1.17
C THR A 54 -15.62 4.67 1.11
N ASN A 55 -14.99 3.65 0.52
CA ASN A 55 -15.48 2.28 0.47
C ASN A 55 -14.39 1.32 0.98
N TRP A 56 -14.11 1.43 2.28
CA TRP A 56 -13.07 0.65 2.94
C TRP A 56 -13.31 -0.86 2.84
N LEU A 57 -14.56 -1.32 3.01
CA LEU A 57 -14.90 -2.75 2.95
C LEU A 57 -14.48 -3.40 1.62
N THR A 58 -14.72 -2.72 0.50
CA THR A 58 -14.31 -3.20 -0.83
C THR A 58 -12.79 -3.16 -0.99
N THR A 59 -12.15 -2.12 -0.45
CA THR A 59 -10.69 -1.96 -0.46
C THR A 59 -10.00 -3.06 0.35
N GLU A 60 -10.51 -3.34 1.55
CA GLU A 60 -10.05 -4.42 2.42
C GLU A 60 -10.18 -5.78 1.75
N THR A 61 -11.29 -6.04 1.06
CA THR A 61 -11.48 -7.28 0.29
C THR A 61 -10.39 -7.45 -0.80
N ARG A 62 -10.01 -6.35 -1.46
CA ARG A 62 -8.92 -6.36 -2.46
C ARG A 62 -7.54 -6.53 -1.83
N ILE A 63 -7.32 -5.96 -0.65
CA ILE A 63 -6.08 -6.16 0.13
C ILE A 63 -5.96 -7.62 0.58
N ASN A 64 -7.05 -8.23 1.07
CA ASN A 64 -7.07 -9.65 1.44
C ASN A 64 -6.75 -10.53 0.24
N LYS A 65 -7.37 -10.25 -0.92
CA LYS A 65 -7.05 -10.95 -2.17
C LYS A 65 -5.57 -10.82 -2.58
N LEU A 66 -4.94 -9.67 -2.34
CA LEU A 66 -3.49 -9.51 -2.56
C LEU A 66 -2.70 -10.41 -1.60
N ARG A 67 -3.08 -10.50 -0.33
CA ARG A 67 -2.40 -11.37 0.66
C ARG A 67 -2.53 -12.84 0.28
N ASP A 68 -3.72 -13.27 -0.16
CA ASP A 68 -3.97 -14.66 -0.58
C ASP A 68 -3.09 -15.04 -1.78
N LEU A 69 -3.03 -14.17 -2.80
CA LEU A 69 -2.20 -14.39 -3.99
C LEU A 69 -0.70 -14.42 -3.66
N GLU A 70 -0.23 -13.63 -2.70
CA GLU A 70 1.17 -13.70 -2.25
C GLU A 70 1.48 -15.00 -1.51
N ILE A 71 0.53 -15.55 -0.74
CA ILE A 71 0.68 -16.84 -0.07
C ILE A 71 0.72 -17.96 -1.11
N GLU A 72 -0.22 -17.96 -2.07
CA GLU A 72 -0.24 -18.91 -3.18
C GLU A 72 1.08 -18.89 -3.96
N GLN A 73 1.60 -17.69 -4.27
CA GLN A 73 2.89 -17.56 -4.95
C GLN A 73 4.04 -18.17 -4.15
N LYS A 74 4.12 -17.91 -2.85
CA LYS A 74 5.17 -18.50 -1.98
C LYS A 74 5.05 -20.02 -1.89
N MET A 75 3.83 -20.54 -1.80
CA MET A 75 3.61 -21.99 -1.78
C MET A 75 3.96 -22.64 -3.12
N ASP A 76 3.68 -21.98 -4.24
CA ASP A 76 4.07 -22.44 -5.57
C ASP A 76 5.59 -22.40 -5.77
N GLU A 77 6.28 -21.37 -5.29
CA GLU A 77 7.76 -21.31 -5.32
C GLU A 77 8.39 -22.47 -4.55
N LEU A 78 7.82 -22.85 -3.40
CA LEU A 78 8.25 -24.03 -2.64
C LEU A 78 7.97 -25.35 -3.39
N LYS A 79 6.83 -25.45 -4.08
CA LYS A 79 6.43 -26.65 -4.85
C LYS A 79 7.17 -26.79 -6.18
N GLN A 80 7.66 -25.69 -6.77
CA GLN A 80 8.42 -25.67 -8.03
C GLN A 80 9.77 -26.42 -7.94
N ILE A 81 10.28 -26.67 -6.74
CA ILE A 81 11.47 -27.52 -6.51
C ILE A 81 11.18 -28.99 -6.92
N ILE A 82 9.92 -29.41 -6.92
CA ILE A 82 9.52 -30.83 -7.04
C ILE A 82 8.81 -31.13 -8.38
N ILE A 83 8.07 -30.17 -8.96
CA ILE A 83 7.31 -30.40 -10.22
C ILE A 83 7.30 -29.12 -11.08
N PRO A 84 7.79 -29.15 -12.34
CA PRO A 84 7.70 -28.01 -13.24
C PRO A 84 6.26 -27.89 -13.76
N LYS A 85 5.46 -27.02 -13.13
CA LYS A 85 4.11 -26.68 -13.59
C LYS A 85 4.11 -25.43 -14.46
N ARG A 86 3.26 -25.46 -15.49
CA ARG A 86 2.83 -24.30 -16.28
C ARG A 86 2.18 -23.29 -15.34
N ASN A 87 2.95 -22.30 -14.89
CA ASN A 87 2.42 -21.19 -14.10
C ASN A 87 1.36 -20.42 -14.90
N ASP A 88 0.22 -20.12 -14.29
CA ASP A 88 -0.81 -19.29 -14.89
C ASP A 88 -0.32 -17.84 -14.93
N ILE A 89 0.14 -17.39 -16.10
CA ILE A 89 0.61 -16.03 -16.37
C ILE A 89 -0.42 -14.98 -15.90
N ARG A 90 -1.71 -15.33 -15.90
CA ARG A 90 -2.80 -14.46 -15.45
C ARG A 90 -2.69 -14.11 -13.97
N LEU A 91 -2.41 -15.10 -13.11
CA LEU A 91 -2.27 -14.90 -11.66
C LEU A 91 -1.07 -13.99 -11.35
N ARG A 92 0.07 -14.20 -12.02
CA ARG A 92 1.26 -13.35 -11.88
C ARG A 92 0.98 -11.90 -12.28
N LYS A 93 0.31 -11.69 -13.43
CA LYS A 93 -0.07 -10.35 -13.88
C LYS A 93 -1.01 -9.66 -12.89
N GLN A 94 -1.97 -10.40 -12.35
CA GLN A 94 -2.90 -9.88 -11.36
C GLN A 94 -2.21 -9.52 -10.04
N LEU A 95 -1.27 -10.34 -9.56
CA LEU A 95 -0.47 -10.05 -8.37
C LEU A 95 0.36 -8.79 -8.55
N ILE A 96 1.10 -8.66 -9.66
CA ILE A 96 1.90 -7.46 -9.96
C ILE A 96 1.00 -6.21 -9.99
N HIS A 97 -0.17 -6.32 -10.61
CA HIS A 97 -1.13 -5.22 -10.66
C HIS A 97 -1.62 -4.83 -9.27
N LEU A 98 -2.09 -5.78 -8.45
CA LEU A 98 -2.57 -5.51 -7.10
C LEU A 98 -1.45 -4.99 -6.19
N GLN A 99 -0.25 -5.53 -6.28
CA GLN A 99 0.91 -5.09 -5.50
C GLN A 99 1.31 -3.65 -5.84
N ALA A 100 1.20 -3.24 -7.10
CA ALA A 100 1.50 -1.87 -7.52
C ALA A 100 0.55 -0.82 -6.90
N TYR A 101 -0.72 -1.15 -6.66
CA TYR A 101 -1.70 -0.21 -6.10
C TYR A 101 -1.92 -0.37 -4.60
N PHE A 102 -2.02 -1.60 -4.11
CA PHE A 102 -2.38 -1.92 -2.72
C PHE A 102 -1.17 -2.26 -1.86
N GLY A 103 0.02 -2.47 -2.43
CA GLY A 103 1.20 -2.89 -1.67
C GLY A 103 1.59 -1.93 -0.55
N GLY A 104 1.41 -0.62 -0.76
CA GLY A 104 1.72 0.40 0.25
C GLY A 104 0.67 0.58 1.35
N ILE A 105 -0.54 0.03 1.16
CA ILE A 105 -1.63 0.04 2.16
C ILE A 105 -1.98 -1.36 2.66
N LYS A 106 -1.21 -2.38 2.27
CA LYS A 106 -1.46 -3.79 2.55
C LYS A 106 -1.57 -4.08 4.04
N TYR A 107 -0.86 -3.33 4.88
CA TYR A 107 -0.84 -3.52 6.33
C TYR A 107 -1.79 -2.60 7.09
N MET A 108 -2.62 -1.82 6.37
CA MET A 108 -3.68 -1.04 7.00
C MET A 108 -4.75 -1.97 7.54
N THR A 109 -5.05 -1.84 8.83
CA THR A 109 -6.14 -2.56 9.51
C THR A 109 -7.38 -1.71 9.67
N ARG A 110 -7.22 -0.38 9.64
CA ARG A 110 -8.28 0.62 9.73
C ARG A 110 -7.97 1.81 8.83
N LEU A 111 -8.96 2.67 8.66
CA LEU A 111 -8.80 3.95 7.95
C LEU A 111 -7.69 4.79 8.59
N PRO A 112 -6.94 5.57 7.78
CA PRO A 112 -5.90 6.43 8.28
C PRO A 112 -6.53 7.61 9.02
N ASP A 113 -5.90 8.03 10.11
CA ASP A 113 -6.31 9.19 10.88
C ASP A 113 -5.83 10.49 10.22
N ILE A 114 -4.67 10.43 9.54
CA ILE A 114 -4.06 11.56 8.84
C ILE A 114 -3.64 11.13 7.44
N VAL A 115 -3.96 11.98 6.47
CA VAL A 115 -3.55 11.82 5.08
C VAL A 115 -2.65 12.99 4.70
N ILE A 116 -1.44 12.67 4.23
CA ILE A 116 -0.48 13.65 3.71
C ILE A 116 -0.46 13.52 2.19
N ILE A 117 -0.85 14.56 1.49
CA ILE A 117 -0.91 14.59 0.03
C ILE A 117 0.24 15.45 -0.48
N LEU A 118 1.05 14.88 -1.37
CA LEU A 118 2.12 15.55 -2.09
C LEU A 118 1.67 15.70 -3.53
N ASP A 119 1.84 16.90 -4.09
CA ASP A 119 1.33 17.35 -5.41
C ASP A 119 -0.12 17.89 -5.36
N GLN A 120 -0.26 19.11 -4.82
CA GLN A 120 -1.46 19.93 -4.94
C GLN A 120 -1.09 21.30 -5.51
#